data_AF-A0AAD4T945-F1
#
_entry.id   AF-A0AAD4T945-F1
#
_cell.length_a   1.000
_cell.length_b   1.000
_cell.length_c   1.000
_cell.angle_alpha   90.00
_cell.angle_beta   90.00
_cell.angle_gamma   90.00
#
_symmetry.space_group_name_H-M   'P 1'
#
loop_
_entity.id
_entity.type
_entity.pdbx_description
1 polymer ?
#
loop_
_entity_poly.entity_id
_entity_poly.type
_entity_poly.pdbx_seq_one_letter_code
_entity_poly.pdbx_strand_id
1 'polypeptide(L)'
;RRSCPAKCLQATNLSPWLVFSKKNEAVYSFINPMHNNENYLMSISEMLKGSTIRSSKGGWLLMSKGFINMFFYNPFTKATIKLPDLPADNIGRGIAFSSLPTSSDCVVFAIKDYLYDEV
;
A
#
# COMPACT_ATOMS: atom_id res chain seq x y z
N ARG A 1 -32.07 -22.34 2.01
CA ARG A 1 -31.12 -21.25 1.72
C ARG A 1 -30.07 -21.24 2.83
N ARG A 2 -28.84 -21.70 2.58
CA ARG A 2 -27.75 -21.65 3.57
C ARG A 2 -27.23 -20.22 3.61
N SER A 3 -27.48 -19.52 4.71
CA SER A 3 -26.81 -18.26 5.01
C SER A 3 -25.39 -18.60 5.46
N CYS A 4 -24.39 -18.21 4.66
CA CYS A 4 -23.01 -18.20 5.12
C CYS A 4 -22.85 -16.95 6.01
N PRO A 5 -22.49 -17.10 7.31
CA PRO A 5 -22.18 -15.95 8.12
C PRO A 5 -20.94 -15.27 7.53
N ALA A 6 -20.97 -13.94 7.41
CA ALA A 6 -19.78 -13.17 7.11
C ALA A 6 -18.78 -13.41 8.25
N LYS A 7 -17.76 -14.25 8.02
CA LYS A 7 -16.65 -14.41 8.96
C LYS A 7 -15.90 -13.08 9.00
N CYS A 8 -16.10 -12.33 10.07
CA CYS A 8 -15.24 -11.21 10.40
C CYS A 8 -13.88 -11.81 10.78
N LEU A 9 -12.88 -11.66 9.90
CA LEU A 9 -11.50 -12.05 10.17
C LEU A 9 -11.00 -11.18 11.34
N GLN A 10 -10.87 -11.80 12.52
CA GLN A 10 -10.13 -11.22 13.63
C GLN A 10 -8.72 -10.87 13.14
N ALA A 11 -8.25 -9.67 13.48
CA ALA A 11 -6.99 -9.08 12.98
C ALA A 11 -5.72 -9.90 13.28
N THR A 12 -5.85 -10.96 14.09
CA THR A 12 -4.77 -11.87 14.47
C THR A 12 -4.40 -12.90 13.39
N ASN A 13 -5.15 -12.98 12.29
CA ASN A 13 -4.93 -13.99 11.24
C ASN A 13 -4.93 -13.41 9.82
N LEU A 14 -4.40 -12.20 9.65
CA LEU A 14 -4.11 -11.68 8.32
C LEU A 14 -2.82 -12.37 7.82
N SER A 15 -2.98 -13.49 7.12
CA SER A 15 -1.90 -14.07 6.31
C SER A 15 -1.21 -12.98 5.51
N PRO A 16 0.11 -12.99 5.31
CA PRO A 16 0.77 -11.97 4.49
C PRO A 16 0.22 -12.05 3.07
N TRP A 17 -0.43 -10.99 2.59
CA TRP A 17 -0.93 -10.91 1.22
C TRP A 17 0.11 -10.27 0.32
N LEU A 18 0.35 -10.86 -0.85
CA LEU A 18 1.13 -10.22 -1.89
C LEU A 18 0.23 -9.33 -2.72
N VAL A 19 0.65 -8.09 -2.94
CA VAL A 19 -0.14 -7.09 -3.71
C VAL A 19 0.60 -6.77 -4.99
N PHE A 20 -0.09 -6.91 -6.11
CA PHE A 20 0.42 -6.60 -7.44
C PHE A 20 -0.51 -5.60 -8.12
N SER A 21 0.07 -4.52 -8.64
CA SER A 21 -0.61 -3.59 -9.53
C SER A 21 -0.10 -3.77 -10.94
N LYS A 22 -0.99 -3.93 -11.92
CA LYS A 22 -0.61 -3.79 -13.32
C LYS A 22 -0.60 -2.29 -13.66
N LYS A 23 0.40 -1.85 -14.43
CA LYS A 23 0.56 -0.42 -14.76
C LYS A 23 -0.73 0.14 -15.37
N ASN A 24 -1.15 1.31 -14.88
CA ASN A 24 -2.33 2.04 -15.34
C ASN A 24 -3.67 1.29 -15.18
N GLU A 25 -3.76 0.28 -14.33
CA GLU A 25 -5.03 -0.37 -14.01
C GLU A 25 -5.51 0.05 -12.61
N ALA A 26 -6.82 0.24 -12.46
CA ALA A 26 -7.49 0.46 -11.17
C ALA A 26 -7.88 -0.87 -10.51
N VAL A 27 -7.28 -1.98 -10.94
CA VAL A 27 -7.53 -3.34 -10.41
C VAL A 27 -6.22 -3.90 -9.91
N TYR A 28 -6.22 -4.30 -8.64
CA TYR A 28 -5.05 -4.81 -7.93
C TYR A 28 -5.29 -6.28 -7.62
N SER A 29 -4.25 -7.09 -7.77
CA SER A 29 -4.28 -8.50 -7.46
C SER A 29 -3.68 -8.74 -6.09
N PHE A 30 -4.43 -9.42 -5.23
CA PHE A 30 -4.05 -9.80 -3.88
C PHE A 30 -3.95 -11.32 -3.81
N ILE A 31 -2.76 -11.84 -3.56
CA ILE A 31 -2.51 -13.28 -3.45
C ILE A 31 -2.33 -13.64 -1.99
N ASN A 32 -3.06 -14.65 -1.53
CA ASN A 32 -2.84 -15.25 -0.22
C ASN A 32 -1.99 -16.53 -0.38
N PRO A 33 -0.66 -16.46 -0.20
CA PRO A 33 0.22 -17.62 -0.34
C PRO A 33 -0.07 -18.71 0.70
N MET A 34 -0.68 -18.35 1.83
CA MET A 34 -1.03 -19.29 2.89
C MET A 34 -2.35 -20.02 2.63
N HIS A 35 -3.10 -19.65 1.59
CA HIS A 35 -4.37 -20.27 1.24
C HIS A 35 -4.36 -20.71 -0.23
N ASN A 36 -3.53 -21.70 -0.55
CA ASN A 36 -3.43 -22.30 -1.88
C ASN A 36 -3.22 -21.28 -3.02
N ASN A 37 -2.49 -20.20 -2.75
CA ASN A 37 -2.27 -19.09 -3.67
C ASN A 37 -3.56 -18.48 -4.24
N GLU A 38 -4.65 -18.47 -3.47
CA GLU A 38 -5.89 -17.83 -3.89
C GLU A 38 -5.65 -16.38 -4.31
N ASN A 39 -6.18 -16.03 -5.47
CA ASN A 39 -6.03 -14.73 -6.09
C ASN A 39 -7.34 -13.94 -5.99
N TYR A 40 -7.24 -12.73 -5.46
CA TYR A 40 -8.37 -11.83 -5.27
C TYR A 40 -8.13 -10.57 -6.08
N LEU A 41 -9.06 -10.25 -6.97
CA LEU A 41 -9.05 -9.01 -7.72
C LEU A 41 -9.83 -7.95 -6.95
N MET A 42 -9.18 -6.82 -6.70
CA MET A 42 -9.80 -5.70 -6.01
C MET A 42 -9.79 -4.47 -6.90
N SER A 43 -11.00 -3.97 -7.21
CA SER A 43 -11.15 -2.66 -7.82
C SER A 43 -10.88 -1.59 -6.77
N ILE A 44 -9.91 -0.74 -7.06
CA ILE A 44 -9.62 0.47 -6.30
C ILE A 44 -10.22 1.68 -7.02
N SER A 45 -10.27 2.82 -6.33
CA SER A 45 -10.80 4.05 -6.92
C SER A 45 -9.99 4.46 -8.16
N GLU A 46 -10.68 4.87 -9.24
CA GLU A 46 -10.05 5.40 -10.46
C GLU A 46 -9.13 6.60 -10.18
N MET A 47 -9.37 7.35 -9.09
CA MET A 47 -8.48 8.44 -8.67
C MET A 47 -7.05 7.98 -8.37
N LEU A 48 -6.91 6.71 -7.99
CA LEU A 48 -5.66 6.06 -7.63
C LEU A 48 -4.91 5.49 -8.85
N LYS A 49 -5.53 5.53 -10.04
CA LYS A 49 -4.88 5.13 -11.29
C LYS A 49 -3.59 5.93 -11.50
N GLY A 50 -2.52 5.21 -11.85
CA GLY A 50 -1.18 5.78 -12.01
C GLY A 50 -0.43 6.04 -10.70
N SER A 51 -0.98 5.64 -9.55
CA SER A 51 -0.24 5.67 -8.28
C SER A 51 0.70 4.46 -8.17
N THR A 52 1.81 4.65 -7.47
CA THR A 52 2.80 3.61 -7.21
C THR A 52 2.72 3.18 -5.74
N ILE A 53 2.65 1.87 -5.47
CA ILE A 53 2.83 1.35 -4.11
C ILE A 53 4.32 1.48 -3.74
N ARG A 54 4.60 2.14 -2.61
CA ARG A 54 5.95 2.32 -2.06
C ARG A 54 6.28 1.29 -0.99
N SER A 55 5.31 0.95 -0.15
CA SER A 55 5.44 -0.07 0.89
C SER A 55 4.06 -0.49 1.42
N SER A 56 4.01 -1.55 2.21
CA SER A 56 2.77 -2.02 2.85
C SER A 56 3.02 -2.52 4.27
N LYS A 57 2.04 -2.33 5.15
CA LYS A 57 2.05 -2.83 6.54
C LYS A 57 0.64 -2.83 7.11
N GLY A 58 0.26 -3.93 7.78
CA GLY A 58 -1.00 -4.01 8.52
C GLY A 58 -2.25 -3.71 7.67
N GLY A 59 -2.27 -4.16 6.42
CA GLY A 59 -3.38 -3.91 5.48
C GLY A 59 -3.40 -2.50 4.87
N TRP A 60 -2.44 -1.64 5.19
CA TRP A 60 -2.29 -0.32 4.59
C TRP A 60 -1.19 -0.32 3.53
N LEU A 61 -1.41 0.46 2.48
CA LEU A 61 -0.46 0.75 1.42
C LEU A 61 0.01 2.19 1.57
N LEU A 62 1.32 2.43 1.57
CA LEU A 62 1.87 3.75 1.31
C LEU A 62 1.98 3.91 -0.21
N MET A 63 1.34 4.95 -0.76
CA MET A 63 1.29 5.18 -2.20
C MET A 63 1.74 6.59 -2.55
N SER A 64 2.26 6.74 -3.77
CA SER A 64 2.61 8.04 -4.34
C SER A 64 1.97 8.26 -5.70
N LYS A 65 1.49 9.47 -5.97
CA LYS A 65 1.06 9.90 -7.32
C LYS A 65 2.00 11.00 -7.82
N GLY A 66 2.95 10.61 -8.67
CA GLY A 66 4.11 11.44 -8.99
C GLY A 66 5.15 11.41 -7.87
N PHE A 67 5.97 12.47 -7.79
CA PHE A 67 7.04 12.56 -6.80
C PHE A 67 6.59 13.13 -5.47
N ILE A 68 5.63 14.07 -5.47
CA ILE A 68 5.31 14.89 -4.29
C ILE A 68 4.13 14.34 -3.49
N ASN A 69 3.08 13.88 -4.18
CA ASN A 69 1.83 13.49 -3.52
C ASN A 69 1.96 12.10 -2.90
N MET A 70 1.97 12.03 -1.57
CA MET A 70 1.93 10.77 -0.83
C MET A 70 0.70 10.65 0.04
N PHE A 71 0.26 9.41 0.20
CA PHE A 71 -0.90 9.10 1.01
C PHE A 71 -0.92 7.61 1.37
N PHE A 72 -1.56 7.31 2.50
CA PHE A 72 -1.91 5.95 2.85
C PHE A 72 -3.26 5.58 2.27
N TYR A 73 -3.40 4.33 1.87
CA TYR A 73 -4.65 3.76 1.39
C TYR A 73 -4.85 2.37 1.97
N ASN A 74 -6.04 2.11 2.51
CA ASN A 74 -6.47 0.78 2.89
C ASN A 74 -7.42 0.24 1.80
N PRO A 75 -7.03 -0.78 1.04
CA PRO A 75 -7.84 -1.28 -0.07
C PRO A 75 -9.13 -1.99 0.39
N PHE A 76 -9.14 -2.54 1.61
CA PHE A 76 -10.29 -3.24 2.18
C PHE A 76 -11.37 -2.28 2.70
N THR A 77 -10.96 -1.22 3.39
CA THR A 77 -11.89 -0.21 3.95
C THR A 77 -12.09 1.00 3.05
N LYS A 78 -11.27 1.13 2.00
CA LYS A 78 -11.16 2.30 1.11
C LYS A 78 -10.76 3.60 1.82
N ALA A 79 -10.32 3.52 3.07
CA ALA A 79 -9.87 4.67 3.83
C ALA A 79 -8.57 5.25 3.24
N THR A 80 -8.48 6.58 3.21
CA THR A 80 -7.32 7.32 2.71
C THR A 80 -6.85 8.31 3.76
N ILE A 81 -5.53 8.38 3.99
CA ILE A 81 -4.91 9.40 4.84
C ILE A 81 -3.89 10.14 3.99
N LYS A 82 -4.12 11.43 3.75
CA LYS A 82 -3.17 12.26 2.99
C LYS A 82 -1.97 12.60 3.87
N LEU A 83 -0.78 12.52 3.29
CA LEU A 83 0.43 13.04 3.92
C LEU A 83 0.67 14.48 3.46
N PRO A 84 1.43 15.27 4.23
CA PRO A 84 1.97 16.53 3.75
C PRO A 84 2.78 16.30 2.47
N ASP A 85 2.76 17.29 1.58
CA ASP A 85 3.59 17.28 0.38
C ASP A 85 5.06 17.25 0.79
N LEU A 86 5.81 16.31 0.23
CA LEU A 86 7.23 16.20 0.49
C LEU A 86 8.02 17.15 -0.39
N PRO A 87 9.20 17.62 0.07
CA PRO A 87 10.06 18.45 -0.76
C PRO A 87 10.38 17.71 -2.07
N ALA A 88 10.29 18.44 -3.18
CA ALA A 88 10.32 17.89 -4.54
C ALA A 88 11.65 17.20 -4.92
N ASP A 89 12.67 17.31 -4.08
CA ASP A 89 14.00 16.80 -4.35
C ASP A 89 14.07 15.28 -4.18
N ASN A 90 14.07 14.58 -5.32
CA ASN A 90 14.54 13.21 -5.49
C ASN A 90 14.24 12.29 -4.31
N ILE A 91 12.94 12.17 -4.01
CA ILE A 91 12.48 11.25 -2.99
C ILE A 91 12.95 9.85 -3.38
N GLY A 92 13.77 9.26 -2.52
CA GLY A 92 14.48 8.02 -2.77
C GLY A 92 13.59 6.87 -3.24
N ARG A 93 14.21 5.85 -3.84
CA ARG A 93 13.48 4.68 -4.34
C ARG A 93 12.76 3.93 -3.22
N GLY A 94 13.33 3.88 -2.02
CA GLY A 94 12.75 3.23 -0.85
C GLY A 94 12.03 4.21 0.07
N ILE A 95 10.72 4.01 0.28
CA ILE A 95 9.93 4.81 1.23
C ILE A 95 9.05 3.87 2.04
N ALA A 96 9.15 3.94 3.36
CA ALA A 96 8.51 3.04 4.29
C ALA A 96 7.91 3.78 5.49
N PHE A 97 7.16 3.04 6.30
CA PHE A 97 6.51 3.57 7.49
C PHE A 97 6.59 2.60 8.67
N SER A 98 6.72 3.15 9.88
CA SER A 98 7.13 2.39 11.08
C SER A 98 6.00 1.60 11.75
N SER A 99 4.78 2.13 11.81
CA SER A 99 3.63 1.51 12.50
C SER A 99 2.35 1.63 11.67
N LEU A 100 1.16 1.44 12.24
CA LEU A 100 -0.08 1.68 11.49
C LEU A 100 -0.25 3.19 11.25
N PRO A 101 -0.72 3.64 10.07
CA PRO A 101 -0.85 5.07 9.79
C PRO A 101 -1.89 5.78 10.64
N THR A 102 -2.73 5.04 11.37
CA THR A 102 -3.67 5.56 12.37
C THR A 102 -3.05 5.72 13.76
N SER A 103 -1.82 5.25 13.95
CA SER A 103 -1.09 5.37 15.21
C SER A 103 -0.37 6.72 15.27
N SER A 104 -0.36 7.35 16.45
CA SER A 104 0.30 8.63 16.67
C SER A 104 1.84 8.56 16.60
N ASP A 105 2.40 7.37 16.70
CA ASP A 105 3.84 7.09 16.61
C ASP A 105 4.30 6.69 15.19
N CYS A 106 3.41 6.76 14.19
CA CYS A 106 3.75 6.38 12.83
C CYS A 106 4.69 7.40 12.19
N VAL A 107 5.86 6.92 11.77
CA VAL A 107 6.88 7.72 11.09
C VAL A 107 7.00 7.21 9.66
N VAL A 108 6.94 8.13 8.69
CA VAL A 108 7.26 7.88 7.28
C VAL A 108 8.70 8.31 7.05
N PHE A 109 9.50 7.43 6.45
CA PHE A 109 10.91 7.71 6.16
C PHE A 109 11.27 7.24 4.76
N ALA A 110 12.23 7.93 4.14
CA ALA A 110 12.77 7.60 2.84
C ALA A 110 14.25 7.24 2.97
N ILE A 111 14.68 6.24 2.20
CA ILE A 111 16.09 5.86 2.05
C ILE A 111 16.54 6.40 0.70
N LYS A 112 17.52 7.31 0.74
CA LYS A 112 18.13 7.89 -0.45
C LYS A 112 19.33 7.05 -0.85
N ASP A 113 19.31 6.50 -2.05
CA ASP A 113 20.52 5.96 -2.66
C ASP A 113 21.37 7.14 -3.13
N TYR A 114 22.55 7.31 -2.54
CA TYR A 114 23.58 8.18 -3.09
C TYR A 114 24.31 7.41 -4.20
N LEU A 115 23.79 7.46 -5.43
CA LEU A 115 24.59 7.06 -6.59
C LEU A 115 25.53 8.22 -6.94
N TYR A 116 26.65 8.30 -6.23
CA TYR A 116 27.86 8.90 -6.80
C TYR A 116 28.72 7.74 -7.30
N ASP A 117 28.46 7.29 -8.53
CA ASP A 117 29.51 6.62 -9.29
C ASP A 117 30.34 7.75 -9.93
N GLU A 118 31.31 8.26 -9.18
CA GLU A 118 32.43 8.98 -9.81
C GLU A 118 33.35 7.92 -10.41
N VAL A 119 33.30 7.80 -11.75
CA VAL A 119 34.32 7.12 -12.57
C VAL A 119 35.20 8.18 -13.22
#